data_AF-A0A1W9TUC9-F1
#
_entry.id   AF-A0A1W9TUC9-F1
#
_cell.length_a   1.000
_cell.length_b   1.000
_cell.length_c   1.000
_cell.angle_alpha   90.00
_cell.angle_beta   90.00
_cell.angle_gamma   90.00
#
_symmetry.space_group_name_H-M   'P 1'
#
loop_
_entity.id
_entity.type
_entity.pdbx_description
1 polymer ?
#
loop_
_entity_poly.entity_id
_entity_poly.type
_entity_poly.pdbx_seq_one_letter_code
_entity_poly.pdbx_strand_id
1 'polypeptide(L)' 'MFVIGHRGAAGHAPENTIESIDCAIEMGVDYIEIDVQPTRDGRLVVFHDRTMRRLTGLDGYVREYTFVELTEKANL' A
#
# COMPACT_ATOMS: atom_id res chain seq x y z
N MET A 1 -17.73 19.19 4.23
CA MET A 1 -16.57 18.56 4.89
C MET A 1 -16.33 17.27 4.14
N PHE A 2 -15.12 17.01 3.65
CA PHE A 2 -14.82 15.72 3.01
C PHE A 2 -14.37 14.71 4.05
N VAL A 3 -14.81 13.47 3.89
CA VAL A 3 -14.32 12.28 4.60
C VAL A 3 -13.34 11.57 3.68
N ILE A 4 -12.11 11.36 4.17
CA ILE A 4 -11.03 10.77 3.39
C ILE A 4 -10.59 9.48 4.07
N GLY A 5 -10.68 8.35 3.36
CA GLY A 5 -10.13 7.07 3.81
C GLY A 5 -8.61 7.11 3.74
N HIS A 6 -7.95 7.37 4.88
CA HIS A 6 -6.49 7.37 5.00
C HIS A 6 -5.94 5.95 4.81
N ARG A 7 -5.26 5.73 3.68
CA ARG A 7 -4.77 4.43 3.19
C ARG A 7 -5.87 3.41 2.98
N GLY A 8 -7.04 3.88 2.53
CA GLY A 8 -8.29 3.11 2.56
C GLY A 8 -8.98 3.19 3.93
N ALA A 9 -9.59 2.09 4.37
CA ALA A 9 -10.15 1.93 5.70
C ALA A 9 -9.14 1.22 6.61
N ALA A 10 -7.97 1.82 6.86
CA ALA A 10 -6.85 1.20 7.57
C ALA A 10 -7.15 0.73 9.02
N GLY A 11 -8.24 1.21 9.63
CA GLY A 11 -8.74 0.71 10.92
C GLY A 11 -9.58 -0.57 10.83
N HIS A 12 -9.99 -0.98 9.61
CA HIS A 12 -10.89 -2.09 9.34
C HIS A 12 -10.24 -3.21 8.51
N ALA A 13 -9.33 -2.86 7.62
CA ALA A 13 -8.61 -3.79 6.75
C ALA A 13 -7.15 -3.32 6.54
N PRO A 14 -6.22 -4.21 6.13
CA PRO A 14 -4.81 -3.88 5.99
C PRO A 14 -4.59 -2.64 5.10
N GLU A 15 -3.90 -1.63 5.62
CA GLU A 15 -3.68 -0.35 4.92
C GLU A 15 -3.14 -0.54 3.50
N ASN A 16 -3.48 0.37 2.58
CA ASN A 16 -2.90 0.41 1.23
C ASN A 16 -3.13 -0.89 0.41
N THR A 17 -4.18 -1.66 0.72
CA THR A 17 -4.63 -2.84 -0.04
C THR A 17 -5.95 -2.58 -0.75
N ILE A 18 -6.26 -3.40 -1.78
CA ILE A 18 -7.56 -3.36 -2.46
C ILE A 18 -8.70 -3.61 -1.47
N GLU A 19 -8.54 -4.55 -0.53
CA GLU A 19 -9.53 -4.84 0.52
C GLU A 19 -9.85 -3.59 1.37
N SER A 20 -8.84 -2.81 1.74
CA SER A 20 -9.03 -1.58 2.52
C SER A 20 -9.64 -0.45 1.71
N ILE A 21 -9.34 -0.38 0.41
CA ILE A 21 -9.96 0.55 -0.54
C ILE A 21 -11.44 0.20 -0.71
N ASP A 22 -11.77 -1.07 -0.97
CA ASP A 22 -13.14 -1.53 -1.14
C ASP A 22 -13.97 -1.28 0.12
N CYS A 23 -13.41 -1.57 1.30
CA CYS A 23 -14.07 -1.27 2.58
C CYS A 23 -14.35 0.24 2.74
N ALA A 24 -13.41 1.12 2.38
CA ALA A 24 -13.64 2.56 2.43
C ALA A 24 -14.74 3.02 1.46
N ILE A 25 -14.80 2.42 0.25
CA ILE A 25 -15.85 2.69 -0.74
C ILE A 25 -17.22 2.28 -0.18
N GLU A 26 -17.33 1.10 0.41
CA GLU A 26 -18.57 0.61 1.04
C GLU A 26 -19.03 1.50 2.21
N MET A 27 -18.09 2.10 2.94
CA MET A 27 -18.37 3.07 4.01
C MET A 27 -18.78 4.45 3.50
N GLY A 28 -18.69 4.72 2.20
CA GLY A 28 -19.16 5.96 1.57
C GLY A 28 -18.26 7.17 1.79
N VAL A 29 -16.94 6.98 1.87
CA VAL A 29 -15.99 8.11 1.94
C VAL A 29 -15.99 8.92 0.63
N ASP A 30 -15.68 10.21 0.72
CA ASP A 30 -15.61 11.08 -0.46
C ASP A 30 -14.34 10.83 -1.30
N TYR A 31 -13.23 10.50 -0.63
CA TYR A 31 -11.93 10.25 -1.24
C TYR A 31 -11.18 9.12 -0.54
N ILE A 32 -10.23 8.54 -1.26
CA ILE A 32 -9.28 7.55 -0.74
C ILE A 32 -7.89 8.15 -0.88
N GLU A 33 -7.14 8.14 0.21
CA GLU A 33 -5.72 8.48 0.21
C GLU A 33 -4.90 7.19 0.13
N ILE A 34 -3.78 7.25 -0.59
CA ILE A 34 -2.84 6.15 -0.78
C ILE A 34 -1.41 6.70 -0.80
N ASP A 35 -0.46 5.86 -0.40
CA ASP A 35 0.96 6.19 -0.41
C ASP A 35 1.67 5.52 -1.60
N VAL A 36 2.40 6.29 -2.40
CA VAL A 36 3.13 5.75 -3.56
C VAL A 36 4.64 5.82 -3.38
N GLN A 37 5.33 4.75 -3.78
CA GLN A 37 6.79 4.69 -3.82
C GLN A 37 7.29 4.09 -5.14
N PRO A 38 8.44 4.55 -5.67
CA PRO A 38 9.07 3.94 -6.82
C PRO A 38 9.89 2.70 -6.43
N THR A 39 9.82 1.67 -7.26
CA THR A 39 10.74 0.53 -7.28
C THR A 39 12.08 0.91 -7.92
N ARG A 40 13.07 0.01 -7.86
CA ARG A 40 14.39 0.18 -8.50
C ARG A 40 14.30 0.42 -10.00
N ASP A 41 13.35 -0.23 -10.68
CA ASP A 41 13.06 -0.08 -12.11
C ASP A 41 12.06 1.05 -12.41
N GLY A 42 11.73 1.90 -11.43
CA GLY A 42 10.91 3.10 -11.61
C GLY A 42 9.40 2.85 -11.71
N ARG A 43 8.93 1.65 -11.42
CA ARG A 43 7.48 1.35 -11.34
C ARG A 43 6.93 1.86 -10.01
N LEU A 44 5.71 2.39 -10.04
CA LEU A 44 5.05 2.85 -8.82
C LEU A 44 4.32 1.69 -8.14
N VAL A 45 4.47 1.58 -6.82
CA VAL A 45 3.74 0.66 -5.96
C VAL A 45 3.09 1.42 -4.82
N VAL A 46 2.03 0.84 -4.24
CA VAL A 46 1.27 1.42 -3.14
C VAL A 46 1.80 0.84 -1.83
N PHE A 47 2.54 1.65 -1.06
CA PHE A 47 3.19 1.24 0.18
C PHE A 47 3.67 2.46 0.98
N HIS A 48 3.34 2.54 2.27
CA HIS A 48 3.66 3.72 3.10
C HIS A 48 5.11 3.74 3.61
N ASP A 49 5.53 2.68 4.28
CA ASP A 49 6.80 2.68 5.01
C ASP A 49 7.98 2.66 4.04
N ARG A 50 9.06 3.35 4.39
CA ARG A 50 10.29 3.24 3.60
C ARG A 50 10.85 1.81 3.60
N THR A 51 10.72 1.12 4.74
CA THR A 51 11.16 -0.26 4.93
C THR A 51 9.98 -1.22 4.87
N MET A 52 10.19 -2.44 4.37
CA MET A 52 9.10 -3.42 4.22
C MET A 52 8.77 -4.18 5.51
N ARG A 53 9.57 -3.99 6.57
CA ARG A 53 9.58 -4.83 7.77
C ARG A 53 8.25 -4.88 8.52
N ARG A 54 7.58 -3.75 8.70
CA ARG A 54 6.34 -3.66 9.52
C ARG A 54 5.20 -4.49 8.95
N LEU A 55 5.01 -4.44 7.63
CA LEU A 55 3.85 -5.04 6.95
C LEU A 55 4.14 -6.41 6.33
N THR A 56 5.39 -6.69 5.97
CA THR A 56 5.75 -7.92 5.23
C THR A 56 6.68 -8.85 6.00
N GLY A 57 7.34 -8.37 7.06
CA GLY A 57 8.41 -9.09 7.74
C GLY A 57 9.74 -9.13 6.98
N LEU A 58 9.79 -8.64 5.73
CA LEU A 58 11.00 -8.58 4.91
C LEU A 58 11.86 -7.39 5.31
N ASP A 59 13.17 -7.61 5.42
CA ASP A 59 14.14 -6.52 5.59
C ASP A 59 14.43 -5.86 4.23
N GLY A 60 14.78 -4.56 4.26
CA GLY A 60 15.09 -3.76 3.08
C GLY A 60 14.03 -2.70 2.74
N TYR A 61 14.26 -1.99 1.64
CA TYR A 61 13.45 -0.88 1.14
C TYR A 61 12.79 -1.23 -0.20
N VAL A 62 11.62 -0.68 -0.47
CA VAL A 62 10.91 -0.86 -1.76
C VAL A 62 11.81 -0.54 -2.97
N ARG A 63 12.54 0.57 -2.89
CA ARG A 63 13.45 1.08 -3.94
C ARG A 63 14.66 0.18 -4.25
N GLU A 64 14.92 -0.85 -3.45
CA GLU A 64 16.04 -1.78 -3.66
C GLU A 64 15.69 -2.91 -4.64
N TYR A 65 14.39 -3.11 -4.90
CA TYR A 65 13.87 -4.21 -5.70
C TYR A 65 13.16 -3.69 -6.95
N THR A 66 13.21 -4.45 -8.03
CA THR A 66 12.33 -4.28 -9.19
C THR A 66 10.92 -4.72 -8.83
N PHE A 67 9.93 -4.32 -9.63
CA PHE A 67 8.55 -4.77 -9.42
C PHE A 67 8.44 -6.31 -9.40
N VAL A 68 9.12 -6.99 -10.33
CA VAL A 68 9.06 -8.47 -10.42
C VAL A 68 9.65 -9.11 -9.16
N GLU A 69 10.82 -8.65 -8.70
CA GLU A 69 11.43 -9.16 -7.46
C GLU A 69 10.54 -8.93 -6.23
N LEU A 70 9.80 -7.82 -6.16
CA LEU A 70 8.84 -7.56 -5.08
C LEU A 70 7.66 -8.53 -5.12
N THR A 71 7.09 -8.76 -6.30
CA THR A 71 5.98 -9.70 -6.49
C THR A 71 6.37 -11.11 -6.08
N GLU A 72 7.52 -11.60 -6.55
CA GLU A 72 8.04 -12.92 -6.19
C GLU A 72 8.31 -13.07 -4.68
N LYS A 73 8.83 -12.02 -4.02
CA LYS A 73 9.10 -12.04 -2.57
C LYS A 73 7.85 -11.97 -1.72
N ALA A 74 6.84 -11.23 -2.17
CA ALA A 74 5.59 -11.08 -1.45
C ALA A 74 4.69 -12.33 -1.56
N ASN A 75 5.11 -13.36 -2.32
CA ASN A 75 4.27 -14.48 -2.75
C ASN A 75 3.00 -14.00 -3.47
N LEU A 76 3.10 -12.89 -4.21
CA LEU A 76 2.04 -12.34 -5.07
C LEU A 76 2.16 -12.90 -6.49
#